data_AF-A0A924WTV2-F1
#
_entry.id   AF-A0A924WTV2-F1
#
_cell.length_a   1.000
_cell.length_b   1.000
_cell.length_c   1.000
_cell.angle_alpha   90.00
_cell.angle_beta   90.00
_cell.angle_gamma   90.00
#
_symmetry.space_group_name_H-M   'P 1'
#
loop_
_entity.id
_entity.type
_entity.pdbx_description
1 polymer ?
#
loop_
_entity_poly.entity_id
_entity_poly.type
_entity_poly.pdbx_seq_one_letter_code
_entity_poly.pdbx_strand_id
1 'polypeptide(L)'
;MRKLQILSTIIVVGGSMMLGYAQTTQPVQPARDVLNDMLKPNPASSARPLQPSAGQPIVDKSSGAGAVAPDAPTVKVLPEGSYIVDRVGRLTKTANSQGWEFNFESDGKALKDPPLVVLPNRNLMLMEDLLKETNRDLKFRITGMVTDYRGRNHVLFVKAVAEHE
;
A
#
# COMPACT_ATOMS: atom_id res chain seq x y z
N MET A 1 24.05 46.93 9.54
CA MET A 1 25.19 46.36 10.28
C MET A 1 24.84 46.28 11.77
N ARG A 2 24.40 45.12 12.26
CA ARG A 2 24.08 44.91 13.68
C ARG A 2 25.27 44.23 14.36
N LYS A 3 25.89 44.92 15.33
CA LYS A 3 27.02 44.44 16.12
C LYS A 3 26.53 43.53 17.25
N LEU A 4 27.22 42.41 17.37
CA LEU A 4 27.18 41.39 18.41
C LEU A 4 27.82 41.94 19.69
N GLN A 5 27.20 41.78 20.86
CA GLN A 5 27.84 41.94 22.16
C GLN A 5 27.76 40.62 22.94
N ILE A 6 28.91 40.24 23.48
CA ILE A 6 29.22 39.10 24.34
C ILE A 6 29.39 39.64 25.77
N LEU A 7 28.99 38.88 26.79
CA LEU A 7 29.45 38.85 28.22
C LEU A 7 28.30 38.20 29.03
N SER A 8 28.43 37.38 30.07
CA SER A 8 29.54 36.68 30.74
C SER A 8 28.89 35.78 31.82
N THR A 9 29.52 34.63 32.10
CA THR A 9 29.79 34.03 33.43
C THR A 9 28.64 33.83 34.45
N ILE A 10 28.48 32.59 34.95
CA ILE A 10 28.61 32.23 36.39
C ILE A 10 28.68 30.69 36.54
N ILE A 11 29.70 30.28 37.28
CA ILE A 11 30.07 28.91 37.66
C ILE A 11 29.31 28.56 38.95
N VAL A 12 28.69 27.37 39.01
CA VAL A 12 28.12 26.81 40.24
C VAL A 12 29.02 25.68 40.75
N VAL A 13 29.41 25.83 42.02
CA VAL A 13 30.20 24.91 42.85
C VAL A 13 29.27 24.06 43.70
N GLY A 14 29.63 22.80 43.93
CA GLY A 14 29.13 21.96 45.03
C GLY A 14 28.60 20.61 44.55
N GLY A 15 28.94 19.47 45.13
CA GLY A 15 29.76 19.16 46.29
C GLY A 15 29.77 17.63 46.49
N SER A 16 30.89 17.15 47.01
CA SER A 16 31.05 16.03 47.95
C SER A 16 30.37 14.66 47.72
N MET A 17 31.25 13.71 47.41
CA MET A 17 31.27 12.28 47.71
C MET A 17 30.27 11.74 48.76
N MET A 18 29.56 10.65 48.40
CA MET A 18 29.16 9.58 49.31
C MET A 18 29.42 8.22 48.63
N LEU A 19 30.40 7.49 49.16
CA LEU A 19 30.72 6.10 48.84
C LEU A 19 29.95 5.18 49.80
N GLY A 20 29.33 4.14 49.25
CA GLY A 20 29.24 2.84 49.93
C GLY A 20 27.87 2.41 50.46
N TYR A 21 27.16 1.60 49.67
CA TYR A 21 26.50 0.37 50.15
C TYR A 21 26.56 -0.66 49.02
N ALA A 22 27.48 -1.63 49.12
CA ALA A 22 27.45 -2.81 48.26
C ALA A 22 26.32 -3.71 48.74
N GLN A 23 25.22 -3.78 47.98
CA GLN A 23 24.21 -4.80 48.19
C GLN A 23 24.79 -6.13 47.70
N THR A 24 25.12 -7.01 48.65
CA THR A 24 25.36 -8.43 48.34
C THR A 24 24.03 -9.05 47.98
N THR A 25 23.76 -9.20 46.69
CA THR A 25 22.62 -9.97 46.19
C THR A 25 22.98 -11.45 46.31
N GLN A 26 22.50 -12.09 47.38
CA GLN A 26 22.52 -13.55 47.47
C GLN A 26 21.67 -14.10 46.31
N PRO A 27 22.20 -15.00 45.45
CA PRO A 27 21.37 -15.62 44.44
C PRO A 27 20.34 -16.51 45.13
N VAL A 28 19.07 -16.13 44.97
CA VAL A 28 17.92 -16.98 45.29
C VAL A 28 17.97 -18.16 44.33
N GLN A 29 18.37 -19.30 44.89
CA GLN A 29 18.33 -20.67 44.35
C GLN A 29 19.22 -20.94 43.12
N PRO A 30 19.96 -22.07 43.11
CA PRO A 30 20.73 -22.46 41.95
C PRO A 30 19.76 -22.80 40.80
N ALA A 31 20.09 -22.36 39.58
CA ALA A 31 19.31 -22.62 38.35
C ALA A 31 18.94 -24.11 38.13
N ARG A 32 19.66 -25.03 38.77
CA ARG A 32 19.41 -26.48 38.77
C ARG A 32 18.09 -26.85 39.44
N ASP A 33 17.71 -26.14 40.49
CA ASP A 33 16.48 -26.41 41.23
C ASP A 33 15.26 -25.96 40.42
N VAL A 34 15.37 -24.80 39.76
CA VAL A 34 14.35 -24.31 38.81
C VAL A 34 14.22 -25.24 37.61
N LEU A 35 15.35 -25.72 37.06
CA LEU A 35 15.36 -26.66 35.95
C LEU A 35 14.71 -28.00 36.34
N ASN A 36 15.04 -28.55 37.50
CA ASN A 36 14.44 -29.79 38.00
C ASN A 36 12.93 -29.66 38.22
N ASP A 37 12.45 -28.48 38.61
CA ASP A 37 11.01 -28.24 38.76
C ASP A 37 10.29 -28.15 37.40
N MET A 38 10.95 -27.62 36.37
CA MET A 38 10.44 -27.61 34.99
C MET A 38 10.45 -28.99 34.31
N LEU A 39 11.36 -29.89 34.70
CA LEU A 39 11.43 -31.25 34.17
C LEU A 39 10.42 -32.22 34.82
N LYS A 40 9.77 -31.85 35.93
CA LYS A 40 8.74 -32.69 36.54
C LYS A 40 7.51 -32.70 35.63
N PRO A 41 7.07 -33.86 35.12
CA PRO A 41 5.84 -33.95 34.35
C PRO A 41 4.68 -33.54 35.25
N ASN A 42 4.01 -32.43 34.92
CA ASN A 42 2.80 -32.01 35.62
C ASN A 42 1.65 -32.98 35.25
N PRO A 43 1.13 -33.80 36.18
CA PRO A 43 0.07 -34.76 35.88
C PRO A 43 -1.29 -34.08 35.62
N ALA A 44 -1.42 -32.78 35.87
CA ALA A 44 -2.66 -32.03 35.61
C ALA A 44 -2.85 -31.61 34.14
N SER A 45 -1.83 -31.76 33.29
CA SER A 45 -1.92 -31.46 31.85
C SER A 45 -2.04 -32.74 31.02
N SER A 46 -3.05 -33.55 31.31
CA SER A 46 -3.60 -34.44 30.29
C SER A 46 -4.22 -33.55 29.23
N ALA A 47 -3.54 -33.42 28.09
CA ALA A 47 -3.97 -32.65 26.94
C ALA A 47 -5.31 -33.19 26.43
N ARG A 48 -6.41 -32.65 26.97
CA ARG A 48 -7.74 -32.94 26.47
C ARG A 48 -7.80 -32.33 25.07
N PRO A 49 -8.08 -33.11 24.01
CA PRO A 49 -8.24 -32.56 22.69
C PRO A 49 -9.31 -31.47 22.75
N LEU A 50 -8.98 -30.27 22.25
CA LEU A 50 -9.94 -29.20 22.12
C LEU A 50 -11.08 -29.70 21.24
N GLN A 51 -12.27 -29.81 21.81
CA GLN A 51 -13.46 -30.17 21.05
C GLN A 51 -13.83 -28.97 20.18
N PRO A 52 -14.09 -29.15 18.87
CA PRO A 52 -14.62 -28.08 18.04
C PRO A 52 -15.88 -27.52 18.69
N SER A 53 -15.93 -26.20 18.88
CA SER A 53 -17.14 -25.53 19.33
C SER A 53 -18.27 -25.85 18.35
N ALA A 54 -19.34 -26.49 18.83
CA ALA A 54 -20.50 -26.90 18.03
C ALA A 54 -21.36 -25.72 17.51
N GLY A 55 -20.85 -24.50 17.58
CA GLY A 55 -21.50 -23.33 17.00
C GLY A 55 -21.45 -23.42 15.48
N GLN A 56 -22.59 -23.22 14.83
CA GLN A 56 -22.60 -23.01 13.39
C GLN A 56 -21.70 -21.81 13.06
N PRO A 57 -20.89 -21.87 12.00
CA PRO A 57 -20.09 -20.74 11.57
C PRO A 57 -21.00 -19.53 11.39
N ILE A 58 -20.82 -18.51 12.22
CA ILE A 58 -21.52 -17.25 12.04
C ILE A 58 -20.93 -16.66 10.76
N VAL A 59 -21.75 -16.58 9.71
CA VAL A 59 -21.35 -15.98 8.44
C VAL A 59 -21.05 -14.51 8.70
N ASP A 60 -19.78 -14.15 8.60
CA ASP A 60 -19.33 -12.78 8.72
C ASP A 60 -19.88 -11.97 7.54
N LYS A 61 -20.87 -11.12 7.80
CA LYS A 61 -21.45 -10.21 6.80
C LYS A 61 -20.52 -9.05 6.45
N SER A 62 -19.49 -8.81 7.25
CA SER A 62 -18.50 -7.76 7.00
C SER A 62 -17.35 -8.22 6.09
N SER A 63 -17.29 -9.51 5.77
CA SER A 63 -16.24 -10.11 4.94
C SER A 63 -16.81 -10.93 3.78
N GLY A 64 -16.05 -11.00 2.68
CA GLY A 64 -16.39 -11.84 1.53
C GLY A 64 -17.54 -11.31 0.68
N ALA A 65 -18.22 -12.21 -0.05
CA ALA A 65 -19.26 -11.86 -1.02
C ALA A 65 -20.46 -11.12 -0.42
N GLY A 66 -20.71 -11.27 0.89
CA GLY A 66 -21.79 -10.57 1.61
C GLY A 66 -21.50 -9.10 1.94
N ALA A 67 -20.25 -8.65 1.79
CA ALA A 67 -19.82 -7.27 2.03
C ALA A 67 -19.97 -6.36 0.81
N VAL A 68 -20.25 -6.94 -0.37
CA VAL A 68 -20.42 -6.20 -1.63
C VAL A 68 -21.90 -5.93 -1.85
N ALA A 69 -22.27 -4.67 -2.13
CA ALA A 69 -23.65 -4.31 -2.41
C ALA A 69 -24.18 -5.09 -3.65
N PRO A 70 -25.45 -5.53 -3.66
CA PRO A 70 -26.01 -6.37 -4.73
C PRO A 70 -25.88 -5.81 -6.15
N ASP A 71 -25.78 -4.48 -6.27
CA ASP A 71 -25.70 -3.76 -7.55
C ASP A 71 -24.37 -2.98 -7.72
N ALA A 72 -23.33 -3.32 -6.95
CA ALA A 72 -22.03 -2.71 -7.14
C ALA A 72 -21.48 -3.06 -8.54
N PRO A 73 -21.14 -2.07 -9.39
CA PRO A 73 -20.56 -2.35 -10.70
C PRO A 73 -19.27 -3.15 -10.49
N THR A 74 -19.25 -4.38 -11.02
CA THR A 74 -18.06 -5.24 -11.00
C THR A 74 -17.04 -4.64 -11.96
N VAL A 75 -16.19 -3.76 -11.45
CA VAL A 75 -15.06 -3.22 -12.20
C VAL A 75 -14.08 -4.36 -12.42
N LYS A 76 -13.89 -4.77 -13.67
CA LYS A 76 -12.88 -5.77 -14.04
C LYS A 76 -11.49 -5.15 -13.86
N VAL A 77 -10.95 -5.26 -12.66
CA VAL A 77 -9.57 -4.86 -12.32
C VAL A 77 -8.63 -5.79 -13.08
N LEU A 78 -7.72 -5.22 -13.89
CA LEU A 78 -6.64 -6.01 -14.49
C LEU A 78 -5.64 -6.40 -13.40
N PRO A 79 -5.08 -7.62 -13.42
CA PRO A 79 -4.07 -8.00 -12.45
C PRO A 79 -2.85 -7.07 -12.53
N GLU A 80 -2.24 -6.81 -11.37
CA GLU A 80 -0.99 -6.05 -11.31
C GLU A 80 0.11 -6.70 -12.15
N GLY A 81 0.98 -5.88 -12.75
CA GLY A 81 2.05 -6.34 -13.63
C GLY A 81 1.58 -6.78 -15.02
N SER A 82 0.27 -6.76 -15.30
CA SER A 82 -0.26 -7.05 -16.63
C SER A 82 0.23 -6.03 -17.66
N TYR A 83 0.42 -6.48 -18.89
CA TYR A 83 0.73 -5.60 -20.02
C TYR A 83 -0.48 -5.40 -20.91
N ILE A 84 -0.69 -4.16 -21.29
CA ILE A 84 -1.62 -3.74 -22.33
C ILE A 84 -0.81 -3.63 -23.60
N VAL A 85 -1.23 -4.32 -24.67
CA VAL A 85 -0.49 -4.38 -25.93
C VAL A 85 -1.40 -3.93 -27.06
N ASP A 86 -0.91 -2.97 -27.85
CA ASP A 86 -1.55 -2.45 -29.06
C ASP A 86 -3.05 -2.14 -28.91
N ARG A 87 -3.43 -1.54 -27.78
CA ARG A 87 -4.82 -1.14 -27.52
C ARG A 87 -5.05 0.29 -27.96
N VAL A 88 -6.17 0.51 -28.63
CA VAL A 88 -6.61 1.84 -29.06
C VAL A 88 -7.56 2.43 -28.03
N GLY A 89 -7.42 3.73 -27.80
CA GLY A 89 -8.27 4.46 -26.89
C GLY A 89 -8.05 5.97 -26.97
N ARG A 90 -8.73 6.68 -26.08
CA ARG A 90 -8.71 8.14 -25.99
C ARG A 90 -8.21 8.57 -24.62
N LEU A 91 -7.48 9.68 -24.61
CA LEU A 91 -7.03 10.29 -23.37
C LEU A 91 -8.06 11.34 -22.94
N THR A 92 -8.60 11.19 -21.73
CA THR A 92 -9.56 12.13 -21.14
C THR A 92 -9.02 12.67 -19.83
N LYS A 93 -9.31 13.93 -19.53
CA LYS A 93 -8.94 14.53 -18.26
C LYS A 93 -9.94 14.11 -17.18
N THR A 94 -9.47 13.68 -16.02
CA THR A 94 -10.35 13.33 -14.90
C THR A 94 -11.11 14.57 -14.41
N ALA A 95 -12.41 14.44 -14.13
CA ALA A 95 -13.23 15.57 -13.67
C ALA A 95 -12.83 16.10 -12.28
N ASN A 96 -12.26 15.23 -11.43
CA ASN A 96 -12.05 15.50 -10.00
C ASN A 96 -10.56 15.62 -9.62
N SER A 97 -9.63 15.34 -10.53
CA SER A 97 -8.19 15.38 -10.26
C SER A 97 -7.45 16.00 -11.44
N GLN A 98 -6.23 16.49 -11.21
CA GLN A 98 -5.31 16.88 -12.28
C GLN A 98 -4.74 15.68 -13.05
N GLY A 99 -5.35 14.50 -12.94
CA GLY A 99 -4.92 13.28 -13.60
C GLY A 99 -5.50 13.12 -15.01
N TRP A 100 -4.89 12.21 -15.75
CA TRP A 100 -5.38 11.74 -17.04
C TRP A 100 -5.87 10.32 -16.91
N GLU A 101 -6.92 10.02 -17.66
CA GLU A 101 -7.51 8.69 -17.78
C GLU A 101 -7.46 8.25 -19.25
N PHE A 102 -7.18 6.97 -19.46
CA PHE A 102 -7.20 6.35 -20.76
C PHE A 102 -8.45 5.47 -20.90
N ASN A 103 -9.31 5.83 -21.85
CA ASN A 103 -10.55 5.14 -22.14
C ASN A 103 -10.36 4.28 -23.39
N PHE A 104 -10.50 2.97 -23.24
CA PHE A 104 -10.38 2.05 -24.36
C PHE A 104 -11.53 2.24 -25.35
N GLU A 105 -11.20 2.16 -26.65
CA GLU A 105 -12.21 2.02 -27.67
C GLU A 105 -12.77 0.60 -27.64
N SER A 106 -14.10 0.47 -27.56
CA SER A 106 -14.76 -0.84 -27.54
C SER A 106 -14.91 -1.35 -28.97
N ASP A 107 -14.16 -2.38 -29.32
CA ASP A 107 -14.16 -3.00 -30.65
C ASP A 107 -15.35 -3.97 -30.87
N GLY A 108 -16.49 -3.70 -30.22
CA GLY A 108 -17.75 -4.47 -30.31
C GLY A 108 -17.72 -5.91 -29.77
N LYS A 109 -16.54 -6.52 -29.61
CA LYS A 109 -16.34 -7.92 -29.19
C LYS A 109 -15.81 -8.08 -27.76
N ALA A 110 -15.26 -7.02 -27.18
CA ALA A 110 -14.72 -7.01 -25.83
C ALA A 110 -15.63 -6.20 -24.90
N LEU A 111 -15.89 -6.76 -23.71
CA LEU A 111 -16.43 -6.02 -22.55
C LEU A 111 -15.78 -4.63 -22.47
N LYS A 112 -16.55 -3.59 -22.14
CA LYS A 112 -16.01 -2.25 -21.86
C LYS A 112 -14.92 -2.40 -20.80
N ASP A 113 -13.67 -2.32 -21.20
CA ASP A 113 -12.56 -2.27 -20.27
C ASP A 113 -12.70 -0.99 -19.45
N PRO A 114 -12.47 -1.04 -18.14
CA PRO A 114 -12.59 0.14 -17.31
C PRO A 114 -11.53 1.18 -17.70
N PRO A 115 -11.83 2.47 -17.49
CA PRO A 115 -10.86 3.53 -17.68
C PRO A 115 -9.65 3.33 -16.76
N LEU A 116 -8.45 3.61 -17.27
CA LEU A 116 -7.20 3.49 -16.52
C LEU A 116 -6.61 4.84 -16.20
N VAL A 117 -6.17 5.05 -14.96
CA VAL A 117 -5.48 6.27 -14.59
C VAL A 117 -4.07 6.24 -15.16
N VAL A 118 -3.67 7.26 -15.89
CA VAL A 118 -2.34 7.30 -16.50
C VAL A 118 -1.33 7.86 -15.51
N LEU A 119 -0.22 7.14 -15.34
CA LEU A 119 0.89 7.61 -14.53
C LEU A 119 1.70 8.69 -15.27
N PRO A 120 2.20 9.72 -14.57
CA PRO A 120 3.06 10.73 -15.17
C PRO A 120 4.32 10.11 -15.77
N ASN A 121 4.46 10.22 -17.09
CA ASN A 121 5.66 9.78 -17.81
C ASN A 121 5.89 10.60 -19.10
N ARG A 122 7.02 10.34 -19.77
CA ARG A 122 7.38 11.06 -20.99
C ARG A 122 6.37 10.86 -22.13
N ASN A 123 5.82 9.66 -22.26
CA ASN A 123 4.86 9.34 -23.33
C ASN A 123 3.53 10.09 -23.14
N LEU A 124 3.05 10.19 -21.89
CA LEU A 124 1.88 11.00 -21.54
C LEU A 124 2.12 12.47 -21.92
N MET A 125 3.27 13.03 -21.55
CA MET A 125 3.62 14.42 -21.90
C MET A 125 3.55 14.67 -23.42
N LEU A 126 4.08 13.75 -24.24
CA LEU A 126 3.98 13.86 -25.70
C LEU A 126 2.54 13.80 -26.21
N MET A 127 1.71 12.90 -25.65
CA MET A 127 0.29 12.80 -26.00
C MET A 127 -0.48 14.07 -25.62
N GLU A 128 -0.19 14.65 -24.45
CA GLU A 128 -0.79 15.90 -24.01
C GLU A 128 -0.48 17.06 -24.96
N ASP A 129 0.77 17.16 -25.43
CA ASP A 129 1.17 18.21 -26.35
C ASP A 129 0.48 18.06 -27.71
N LEU A 130 0.36 16.83 -28.22
CA LEU A 130 -0.40 16.54 -29.45
C LEU A 130 -1.89 16.90 -29.33
N LEU A 131 -2.50 16.67 -28.16
CA LEU A 131 -3.88 17.05 -27.87
C LEU A 131 -4.06 18.56 -27.74
N LYS A 132 -3.06 19.29 -27.25
CA LYS A 132 -3.09 20.76 -27.21
C LYS A 132 -2.95 21.36 -28.62
N GLU A 133 -2.10 20.76 -29.46
CA GLU A 133 -1.90 21.20 -30.85
C GLU A 133 -3.11 20.92 -31.73
N THR A 134 -3.80 19.80 -31.47
CA THR A 134 -4.90 19.35 -32.31
C THR A 134 -6.23 19.46 -31.55
N ASN A 135 -7.10 20.40 -31.94
CA ASN A 135 -8.43 20.60 -31.33
C ASN A 135 -9.45 19.48 -31.70
N ARG A 136 -8.99 18.25 -31.93
CA ARG A 136 -9.80 17.09 -32.33
C ARG A 136 -9.61 15.94 -31.36
N ASP A 137 -10.59 15.06 -31.30
CA ASP A 137 -10.53 13.84 -30.48
C ASP A 137 -9.54 12.84 -31.11
N LEU A 138 -8.30 12.83 -30.61
CA LEU A 138 -7.23 11.95 -31.07
C LEU A 138 -7.36 10.56 -30.45
N LYS A 139 -7.29 9.54 -31.31
CA LYS A 139 -7.13 8.15 -30.89
C LYS A 139 -5.65 7.83 -30.77
N PHE A 140 -5.29 7.06 -29.75
CA PHE A 140 -3.93 6.61 -29.53
C PHE A 140 -3.89 5.10 -29.42
N ARG A 141 -2.92 4.48 -30.08
CA ARG A 141 -2.52 3.10 -29.85
C ARG A 141 -1.42 3.07 -28.80
N ILE A 142 -1.69 2.41 -27.68
CA ILE A 142 -0.77 2.36 -26.54
C ILE A 142 -0.34 0.94 -26.21
N THR A 143 0.86 0.84 -25.67
CA THR A 143 1.37 -0.33 -24.97
C THR A 143 1.94 0.12 -23.64
N GLY A 144 1.62 -0.59 -22.56
CA GLY A 144 2.00 -0.16 -21.22
C GLY A 144 1.80 -1.22 -20.16
N MET A 145 2.41 -1.00 -19.01
CA MET A 145 2.29 -1.87 -17.84
C MET A 145 1.20 -1.35 -16.91
N VAL A 146 0.37 -2.25 -16.39
CA VAL A 146 -0.66 -1.96 -15.41
C VAL A 146 -0.13 -2.17 -14.00
N THR A 147 -0.39 -1.19 -13.15
CA THR A 147 -0.10 -1.24 -11.72
C THR A 147 -1.39 -1.02 -10.94
N ASP A 148 -1.64 -1.80 -9.89
CA ASP A 148 -2.72 -1.47 -8.96
C ASP A 148 -2.22 -0.52 -7.87
N TYR A 149 -3.01 0.50 -7.56
CA TYR A 149 -2.77 1.34 -6.39
C TYR A 149 -4.09 1.77 -5.77
N ARG A 150 -4.30 1.37 -4.51
CA ARG A 150 -5.54 1.62 -3.75
C ARG A 150 -6.80 1.08 -4.46
N GLY A 151 -6.70 -0.10 -5.08
CA GLY A 151 -7.82 -0.73 -5.79
C GLY A 151 -8.22 0.00 -7.08
N ARG A 152 -7.28 0.74 -7.68
CA ARG A 152 -7.45 1.40 -8.96
C ARG A 152 -6.29 1.05 -9.87
N ASN A 153 -6.61 0.62 -11.08
CA ASN A 153 -5.61 0.36 -12.09
C ASN A 153 -5.04 1.67 -12.63
N HIS A 154 -3.72 1.75 -12.58
CA HIS A 154 -2.94 2.78 -13.21
C HIS A 154 -2.11 2.16 -14.34
N VAL A 155 -1.79 2.95 -15.36
CA VAL A 155 -0.99 2.50 -16.50
C VAL A 155 0.25 3.36 -16.67
N LEU A 156 1.40 2.70 -16.85
CA LEU A 156 2.63 3.32 -17.31
C LEU A 156 2.80 3.03 -18.80
N PHE A 157 2.70 4.05 -19.64
CA PHE A 157 2.91 3.89 -21.08
C PHE A 157 4.36 3.61 -21.42
N VAL A 158 4.61 2.49 -22.10
CA VAL A 158 5.91 2.14 -22.69
C VAL A 158 6.01 2.69 -24.11
N LYS A 159 4.90 2.63 -24.86
CA LYS A 159 4.78 3.15 -26.22
C LYS A 159 3.41 3.79 -26.40
N ALA A 160 3.37 4.94 -27.07
CA ALA A 160 2.14 5.59 -27.49
C ALA A 160 2.33 6.17 -28.89
N VAL A 161 1.38 5.91 -29.79
CA VAL A 161 1.37 6.43 -31.16
C VAL A 161 -0.02 6.98 -31.46
N ALA A 162 -0.08 8.19 -32.03
CA ALA A 162 -1.33 8.75 -32.49
C ALA A 162 -1.80 7.99 -33.74
N GLU A 163 -3.05 7.55 -33.72
CA GLU A 163 -3.71 6.99 -34.91
C GLU A 163 -4.17 8.15 -35.78
N HIS A 164 -3.71 8.16 -37.03
CA HIS A 164 -4.20 9.07 -38.05
C HIS A 164 -5.24 8.29 -38.86
N GLU A 165 -6.49 8.77 -38.81
CA GLU A 165 -7.55 8.29 -39.70
C GLU A 165 -7.32 8.78 -41.14
#